data_AF-A0A3S4XU48-F1
#
_entry.id   AF-A0A3S4XU48-F1
#
_cell.length_a   1.000
_cell.length_b   1.000
_cell.length_c   1.000
_cell.angle_alpha   90.00
_cell.angle_beta   90.00
_cell.angle_gamma   90.00
#
_symmetry.space_group_name_H-M   'P 1'
#
loop_
_entity.id
_entity.type
_entity.pdbx_description
1 polymer ?
#
loop_
_entity_poly.entity_id
_entity_poly.type
_entity_poly.pdbx_seq_one_letter_code
_entity_poly.pdbx_strand_id
1 'polypeptide(L)'
;MELLNSLAAEGVEYIQIDEPALTVDLPAQWVTAYKEVYAILTTQVEAKLLLATYFGSVAEHADLLKSLPVTGLHIDLVRAPEQLSAFVDYDKILSVGIIDGRNIWRANLNQVLDIVEPLKAKLGDRLWIAPSCSLLHTPYDLSIETQLQANRPELYNWLSFCLQKIQELRVIKTALEQGRQAVQGEIGASQAATDERANSKIFIVLKLPNV
;
A
#
# COMPACT_ATOMS: atom_id res chain seq x y z
N MET A 1 24.98 10.58 -5.27
CA MET A 1 25.18 10.02 -3.92
C MET A 1 25.27 11.08 -2.84
N GLU A 2 25.90 12.24 -3.11
CA GLU A 2 26.05 13.34 -2.15
C GLU A 2 24.76 13.68 -1.38
N LEU A 3 23.64 13.91 -2.09
CA LEU A 3 22.35 14.16 -1.45
C LEU A 3 21.92 13.06 -0.47
N LEU A 4 22.03 11.79 -0.86
CA LEU A 4 21.59 10.66 -0.04
C LEU A 4 22.47 10.51 1.21
N ASN A 5 23.77 10.78 1.08
CA ASN A 5 24.69 10.77 2.20
C ASN A 5 24.52 11.98 3.11
N SER A 6 24.14 13.15 2.57
CA SER A 6 23.76 14.29 3.40
C SER A 6 22.53 13.97 4.26
N LEU A 7 21.53 13.28 3.69
CA LEU A 7 20.38 12.82 4.48
C LEU A 7 20.78 11.78 5.54
N ALA A 8 21.65 10.83 5.19
CA ALA A 8 22.16 9.84 6.13
C ALA A 8 22.92 10.52 7.29
N ALA A 9 23.73 11.54 7.01
CA ALA A 9 24.46 12.31 8.02
C ALA A 9 23.55 13.07 9.00
N GLU A 10 22.33 13.42 8.58
CA GLU A 10 21.28 14.00 9.45
C GLU A 10 20.52 12.92 10.27
N GLY A 11 20.96 11.66 10.21
CA GLY A 11 20.38 10.56 10.98
C GLY A 11 19.24 9.81 10.30
N VAL A 12 19.02 10.01 9.00
CA VAL A 12 18.02 9.25 8.23
C VAL A 12 18.46 7.80 8.09
N GLU A 13 17.73 6.88 8.74
CA GLU A 13 18.05 5.45 8.70
C GLU A 13 17.61 4.78 7.38
N TYR A 14 16.42 5.14 6.87
CA TYR A 14 15.84 4.58 5.65
C TYR A 14 15.55 5.66 4.63
N ILE A 15 15.91 5.40 3.37
CA ILE A 15 15.55 6.23 2.23
C ILE A 15 14.73 5.38 1.25
N GLN A 16 13.54 5.87 0.92
CA GLN A 16 12.72 5.30 -0.14
C GLN A 16 13.11 5.88 -1.50
N ILE A 17 13.33 5.01 -2.48
CA ILE A 17 13.55 5.34 -3.88
C ILE A 17 12.38 4.80 -4.69
N ASP A 18 11.62 5.70 -5.29
CA ASP A 18 10.43 5.38 -6.07
C ASP A 18 10.82 4.96 -7.50
N GLU A 19 10.48 3.72 -7.86
CA GLU A 19 10.73 3.11 -9.17
C GLU A 19 9.42 2.61 -9.83
N PRO A 20 8.38 3.45 -9.98
CA PRO A 20 7.11 3.03 -10.57
C PRO A 20 7.23 2.66 -12.06
N ALA A 21 8.33 3.04 -12.73
CA ALA A 21 8.60 2.67 -14.11
C ALA A 21 8.65 1.14 -14.32
N LEU A 22 8.98 0.36 -13.29
CA LEU A 22 8.95 -1.11 -13.33
C LEU A 22 7.55 -1.71 -13.48
N THR A 23 6.49 -0.90 -13.42
CA THR A 23 5.09 -1.36 -13.58
C THR A 23 4.58 -1.25 -15.01
N VAL A 24 5.42 -0.79 -15.94
CA VAL A 24 5.11 -0.65 -17.37
C VAL A 24 6.16 -1.35 -18.22
N ASP A 25 5.86 -1.54 -19.51
CA ASP A 25 6.79 -2.14 -20.45
C ASP A 25 8.05 -1.28 -20.60
N LEU A 26 9.20 -1.81 -20.17
CA LEU A 26 10.50 -1.17 -20.28
C LEU A 26 11.42 -1.89 -21.28
N PRO A 27 12.27 -1.16 -22.01
CA PRO A 27 13.34 -1.76 -22.79
C PRO A 27 14.24 -2.63 -21.90
N ALA A 28 14.65 -3.82 -22.39
CA ALA A 28 15.48 -4.75 -21.62
C ALA A 28 16.78 -4.14 -21.06
N GLN A 29 17.37 -3.21 -21.81
CA GLN A 29 18.55 -2.44 -21.38
C GLN A 29 18.30 -1.61 -20.11
N TRP A 30 17.09 -1.08 -19.93
CA TRP A 30 16.73 -0.28 -18.75
C TRP A 30 16.49 -1.19 -17.55
N VAL A 31 15.77 -2.30 -17.75
CA VAL A 31 15.57 -3.33 -16.71
C VAL A 31 16.91 -3.88 -16.21
N THR A 32 17.86 -4.11 -17.12
CA THR A 32 19.20 -4.59 -16.77
C THR A 32 20.00 -3.58 -15.95
N ALA A 33 19.82 -2.27 -16.22
CA ALA A 33 20.55 -1.21 -15.54
C ALA A 33 20.25 -1.13 -14.03
N TYR A 34 19.07 -1.60 -13.57
CA TYR A 34 18.72 -1.63 -12.14
C TYR A 34 19.77 -2.37 -11.30
N LYS A 35 20.33 -3.48 -11.80
CA LYS A 35 21.35 -4.24 -11.05
C LYS A 35 22.59 -3.40 -10.77
N GLU A 36 23.08 -2.72 -11.80
CA GLU A 36 24.28 -1.88 -11.69
C GLU A 36 24.00 -0.65 -10.83
N VAL A 37 22.91 0.06 -11.10
CA VAL A 37 22.52 1.28 -10.36
C VAL A 37 22.35 0.99 -8.88
N TYR A 38 21.62 -0.07 -8.52
CA TYR A 38 21.41 -0.40 -7.11
C TYR A 38 22.65 -0.96 -6.44
N ALA A 39 23.52 -1.69 -7.15
CA ALA A 39 24.81 -2.10 -6.59
C ALA A 39 25.68 -0.88 -6.22
N ILE A 40 25.71 0.15 -7.09
CA ILE A 40 26.43 1.39 -6.83
C ILE A 40 25.78 2.15 -5.68
N LEU A 41 24.45 2.33 -5.70
CA LEU A 41 23.70 3.03 -4.66
C LEU A 41 23.94 2.42 -3.29
N THR A 42 23.76 1.11 -3.12
CA THR A 42 23.89 0.45 -1.82
C THR A 42 25.32 0.37 -1.32
N THR A 43 26.31 0.52 -2.21
CA THR A 43 27.73 0.57 -1.82
C THR A 43 28.15 1.97 -1.40
N GLN A 44 27.56 3.01 -2.00
CA GLN A 44 27.98 4.40 -1.78
C GLN A 44 27.07 5.18 -0.84
N VAL A 45 25.88 4.67 -0.52
CA VAL A 45 24.92 5.30 0.37
C VAL A 45 24.93 4.60 1.73
N GLU A 46 25.12 5.36 2.80
CA GLU A 46 25.19 4.81 4.17
C GLU A 46 23.81 4.43 4.74
N ALA A 47 22.75 5.10 4.28
CA ALA A 47 21.37 4.79 4.68
C ALA A 47 20.83 3.51 4.01
N LYS A 48 19.89 2.85 4.68
CA LYS A 48 19.18 1.68 4.15
C LYS A 48 18.25 2.11 3.02
N LEU A 49 18.30 1.40 1.89
CA LEU A 49 17.49 1.73 0.73
C LEU A 49 16.24 0.84 0.66
N LEU A 50 15.08 1.47 0.48
CA LEU A 50 13.81 0.82 0.16
C LEU A 50 13.45 1.15 -1.28
N LEU A 51 13.28 0.15 -2.13
CA LEU A 51 12.77 0.34 -3.48
C LEU A 51 11.24 0.28 -3.43
N ALA A 52 10.54 1.30 -3.94
CA ALA A 52 9.09 1.32 -3.94
C ALA A 52 8.50 1.30 -5.35
N THR A 53 7.51 0.44 -5.56
CA THR A 53 6.76 0.32 -6.82
C THR A 53 5.27 0.44 -6.53
N TYR A 54 4.52 1.05 -7.45
CA TYR A 54 3.08 1.27 -7.28
C TYR A 54 2.40 1.52 -8.63
N PHE A 55 1.07 1.42 -8.66
CA PHE A 55 0.19 1.57 -9.85
C PHE A 55 0.13 0.37 -10.80
N GLY A 56 0.87 -0.71 -10.53
CA GLY A 56 0.80 -1.95 -11.29
C GLY A 56 1.55 -3.09 -10.63
N SER A 57 1.56 -4.23 -11.32
CA SER A 57 2.29 -5.43 -10.90
C SER A 57 3.75 -5.31 -11.30
N VAL A 58 4.65 -5.78 -10.44
CA VAL A 58 6.08 -6.01 -10.78
C VAL A 58 6.46 -7.48 -10.69
N ALA A 59 5.47 -8.39 -10.72
CA ALA A 59 5.68 -9.83 -10.60
C ALA A 59 6.63 -10.38 -11.68
N GLU A 60 6.58 -9.85 -12.90
CA GLU A 60 7.48 -10.25 -13.99
C GLU A 60 8.96 -9.91 -13.72
N HIS A 61 9.22 -8.97 -12.81
CA HIS A 61 10.56 -8.54 -12.41
C HIS A 61 10.97 -9.13 -11.05
N ALA A 62 10.25 -10.14 -10.54
CA ALA A 62 10.51 -10.69 -9.20
C ALA A 62 11.95 -11.17 -9.01
N ASP A 63 12.52 -11.89 -9.99
CA ASP A 63 13.91 -12.36 -9.91
C ASP A 63 14.91 -11.21 -9.83
N LEU A 64 14.69 -10.16 -10.62
CA LEU A 64 15.50 -8.94 -10.56
C LEU A 64 15.39 -8.30 -9.18
N LEU A 65 14.17 -8.00 -8.73
CA LEU A 65 13.89 -7.29 -7.48
C LEU A 65 14.41 -8.04 -6.25
N LYS A 66 14.26 -9.37 -6.21
CA LYS A 66 14.85 -10.24 -5.18
C LYS A 66 16.38 -10.16 -5.16
N SER A 67 17.02 -10.02 -6.31
CA SER A 67 18.48 -9.96 -6.42
C SER A 67 19.08 -8.61 -6.02
N LEU A 68 18.31 -7.52 -6.04
CA LEU A 68 18.84 -6.18 -5.79
C LEU A 68 19.32 -6.02 -4.34
N PRO A 69 20.49 -5.39 -4.07
CA PRO A 69 21.05 -5.26 -2.72
C PRO A 69 20.34 -4.26 -1.80
N VAL A 70 19.05 -3.97 -2.05
CA VAL A 70 18.22 -3.09 -1.20
C VAL A 70 17.87 -3.75 0.12
N THR A 71 17.50 -2.94 1.12
CA THR A 71 17.05 -3.42 2.43
C THR A 71 15.59 -3.87 2.41
N GLY A 72 14.80 -3.35 1.49
CA GLY A 72 13.39 -3.72 1.36
C GLY A 72 12.75 -3.29 0.05
N LEU A 73 11.57 -3.84 -0.19
CA LEU A 73 10.76 -3.63 -1.37
C LEU A 73 9.34 -3.25 -0.96
N HIS A 74 8.76 -2.22 -1.59
CA HIS A 74 7.34 -1.91 -1.50
C HIS A 74 6.61 -2.34 -2.78
N ILE A 75 5.48 -3.03 -2.61
CA ILE A 75 4.58 -3.48 -3.69
C ILE A 75 3.13 -3.05 -3.44
N ASP A 76 2.43 -2.68 -4.52
CA ASP A 76 1.03 -2.25 -4.49
C ASP A 76 0.06 -3.46 -4.59
N LEU A 77 -0.47 -3.88 -3.43
CA LEU A 77 -1.45 -4.96 -3.35
C LEU A 77 -2.89 -4.50 -3.54
N VAL A 78 -3.15 -3.20 -3.66
CA VAL A 78 -4.48 -2.68 -4.01
C VAL A 78 -4.70 -2.85 -5.51
N ARG A 79 -3.70 -2.44 -6.31
CA ARG A 79 -3.81 -2.45 -7.76
C ARG A 79 -3.51 -3.82 -8.38
N ALA A 80 -2.56 -4.55 -7.80
CA ALA A 80 -2.12 -5.86 -8.30
C ALA A 80 -1.92 -6.84 -7.13
N PRO A 81 -3.00 -7.25 -6.42
CA PRO A 81 -2.92 -8.17 -5.30
C PRO A 81 -2.28 -9.53 -5.64
N GLU A 82 -2.45 -10.00 -6.89
CA GLU A 82 -1.93 -11.27 -7.38
C GLU A 82 -0.39 -11.37 -7.34
N GLN A 83 0.31 -10.23 -7.39
CA GLN A 83 1.77 -10.17 -7.37
C GLN A 83 2.35 -10.66 -6.04
N LEU A 84 1.55 -10.68 -4.97
CA LEU A 84 1.97 -11.17 -3.66
C LEU A 84 2.56 -12.59 -3.74
N SER A 85 2.00 -13.44 -4.60
CA SER A 85 2.47 -14.82 -4.79
C SER A 85 3.96 -14.87 -5.21
N ALA A 86 4.44 -13.88 -5.95
CA ALA A 86 5.83 -13.79 -6.39
C ALA A 86 6.80 -13.32 -5.29
N PHE A 87 6.29 -12.67 -4.22
CA PHE A 87 7.10 -12.05 -3.16
C PHE A 87 6.83 -12.60 -1.76
N VAL A 88 5.97 -13.59 -1.60
CA VAL A 88 5.61 -14.17 -0.29
C VAL A 88 6.80 -14.79 0.44
N ASP A 89 7.86 -15.15 -0.29
CA ASP A 89 9.13 -15.71 0.18
C ASP A 89 10.28 -14.68 0.23
N TYR A 90 9.99 -13.39 -0.01
CA TYR A 90 10.99 -12.33 0.06
C TYR A 90 11.71 -12.39 1.40
N ASP A 91 13.04 -12.33 1.39
CA ASP A 91 13.91 -12.57 2.55
C ASP A 91 14.27 -11.28 3.30
N LYS A 92 14.00 -10.12 2.70
CA LYS A 92 14.23 -8.78 3.28
C LYS A 92 12.93 -8.15 3.75
N ILE A 93 12.91 -6.85 3.99
CA ILE A 93 11.70 -6.11 4.37
C ILE A 93 10.75 -6.08 3.16
N LEU A 94 9.53 -6.58 3.34
CA LEU A 94 8.45 -6.46 2.36
C LEU A 94 7.41 -5.49 2.89
N SER A 95 7.34 -4.30 2.28
CA SER A 95 6.27 -3.34 2.50
C SER A 95 5.12 -3.64 1.55
N VAL A 96 3.92 -3.80 2.10
CA VAL A 96 2.71 -4.09 1.32
C VAL A 96 1.77 -2.90 1.34
N GLY A 97 1.47 -2.39 0.15
CA GLY A 97 0.51 -1.33 -0.08
C GLY A 97 -0.91 -1.85 -0.08
N ILE A 98 -1.63 -1.66 1.04
CA ILE A 98 -2.92 -2.33 1.32
C ILE A 98 -4.10 -1.36 1.51
N ILE A 99 -3.82 -0.06 1.61
CA ILE A 99 -4.83 0.99 1.67
C ILE A 99 -4.74 1.85 0.41
N ASP A 100 -5.84 1.96 -0.34
CA ASP A 100 -5.87 2.65 -1.64
C ASP A 100 -5.51 4.13 -1.48
N GLY A 101 -4.35 4.54 -2.01
CA GLY A 101 -3.89 5.93 -1.99
C GLY A 101 -4.37 6.78 -3.16
N ARG A 102 -5.17 6.23 -4.10
CA ARG A 102 -5.69 6.91 -5.29
C ARG A 102 -7.19 7.15 -5.27
N ASN A 103 -7.91 6.48 -4.38
CA ASN A 103 -9.36 6.56 -4.30
C ASN A 103 -9.85 6.94 -2.91
N ILE A 104 -11.05 7.51 -2.85
CA ILE A 104 -11.64 8.06 -1.63
C ILE A 104 -12.48 7.06 -0.86
N TRP A 105 -12.54 5.81 -1.29
CA TRP A 105 -13.34 4.79 -0.62
C TRP A 105 -12.67 4.35 0.67
N ARG A 106 -13.49 4.16 1.71
CA ARG A 106 -13.13 3.46 2.93
C ARG A 106 -12.76 2.02 2.62
N ALA A 107 -11.67 1.54 3.19
CA ALA A 107 -11.22 0.18 3.01
C ALA A 107 -12.10 -0.81 3.78
N ASN A 108 -12.26 -2.03 3.27
CA ASN A 108 -12.76 -3.16 4.05
C ASN A 108 -11.61 -3.75 4.88
N LEU A 109 -11.57 -3.45 6.17
CA LEU A 109 -10.45 -3.84 7.04
C LEU A 109 -10.40 -5.34 7.31
N ASN A 110 -11.53 -6.06 7.29
CA ASN A 110 -11.51 -7.52 7.39
C ASN A 110 -10.77 -8.15 6.21
N GLN A 111 -11.12 -7.74 4.98
CA GLN A 111 -10.47 -8.25 3.77
C GLN A 111 -8.97 -7.95 3.76
N VAL A 112 -8.58 -6.75 4.21
CA VAL A 112 -7.16 -6.40 4.34
C VAL A 112 -6.46 -7.30 5.37
N LEU A 113 -7.07 -7.53 6.53
CA LEU A 113 -6.51 -8.40 7.58
C LEU A 113 -6.39 -9.86 7.13
N ASP A 114 -7.35 -10.37 6.36
CA ASP A 114 -7.30 -11.72 5.78
C ASP A 114 -6.05 -11.90 4.89
N ILE A 115 -5.54 -10.82 4.28
CA ILE A 115 -4.31 -10.82 3.48
C ILE A 115 -3.07 -10.69 4.37
N VAL A 116 -3.04 -9.73 5.31
CA VAL A 116 -1.81 -9.39 6.03
C VAL A 116 -1.51 -10.24 7.27
N GLU A 117 -2.51 -10.88 7.89
CA GLU A 117 -2.28 -11.77 9.03
C GLU A 117 -1.42 -13.00 8.67
N PRO A 118 -1.70 -13.74 7.59
CA PRO A 118 -0.81 -14.82 7.14
C PRO A 118 0.60 -14.32 6.79
N LEU A 119 0.72 -13.12 6.21
CA LEU A 119 2.01 -12.51 5.91
C LEU A 119 2.77 -12.16 7.19
N LYS A 120 2.11 -11.64 8.23
CA LYS A 120 2.75 -11.33 9.50
C LYS A 120 3.27 -12.59 10.17
N ALA A 121 2.50 -13.68 10.13
CA ALA A 121 2.94 -14.97 10.66
C ALA A 121 4.19 -15.50 9.93
N LYS A 122 4.31 -15.28 8.63
CA LYS A 122 5.45 -15.75 7.82
C LYS A 122 6.68 -14.84 7.87
N LEU A 123 6.49 -13.53 7.78
CA LEU A 123 7.55 -12.54 7.61
C LEU A 123 7.98 -11.91 8.94
N GLY A 124 7.16 -12.00 9.98
CA GLY A 124 7.43 -11.39 11.28
C GLY A 124 7.64 -9.88 11.15
N ASP A 125 8.77 -9.37 11.62
CA ASP A 125 9.07 -7.93 11.63
C ASP A 125 9.52 -7.39 10.26
N ARG A 126 9.74 -8.28 9.30
CA ARG A 126 10.03 -7.90 7.91
C ARG A 126 8.77 -7.48 7.15
N LEU A 127 7.57 -7.74 7.66
CA LEU A 127 6.34 -7.22 7.08
C LEU A 127 6.14 -5.76 7.51
N TRP A 128 6.14 -4.86 6.53
CA TRP A 128 5.71 -3.47 6.72
C TRP A 128 4.37 -3.26 6.02
N ILE A 129 3.51 -2.44 6.60
CA ILE A 129 2.23 -2.05 5.97
C ILE A 129 2.29 -0.58 5.56
N ALA A 130 1.70 -0.25 4.42
CA ALA A 130 1.70 1.09 3.87
C ALA A 130 0.43 1.34 3.03
N PRO A 131 0.14 2.59 2.65
CA PRO A 131 -0.78 2.84 1.56
C PRO A 131 -0.23 2.26 0.24
N SER A 132 -1.09 2.05 -0.75
CA SER A 132 -0.73 1.51 -2.06
C SER A 132 0.23 2.39 -2.85
N CYS A 133 0.20 3.70 -2.59
CA CYS A 133 1.03 4.73 -3.21
C CYS A 133 1.01 5.98 -2.32
N SER A 134 1.63 7.07 -2.77
CA SER A 134 1.46 8.37 -2.11
C SER A 134 -0.01 8.75 -1.92
N LEU A 135 -0.38 9.25 -0.74
CA LEU A 135 -1.72 9.77 -0.43
C LEU A 135 -2.01 11.14 -1.06
N LEU A 136 -1.04 11.72 -1.79
CA LEU A 136 -1.18 12.97 -2.56
C LEU A 136 -2.39 12.96 -3.50
N HIS A 137 -2.83 11.78 -3.93
CA HIS A 137 -3.94 11.62 -4.87
C HIS A 137 -5.33 11.58 -4.21
N THR A 138 -5.41 11.80 -2.89
CA THR A 138 -6.66 11.85 -2.13
C THR A 138 -6.84 13.22 -1.48
N PRO A 139 -8.06 13.70 -1.26
CA PRO A 139 -8.26 14.90 -0.45
C PRO A 139 -7.74 14.69 0.97
N TYR A 140 -7.48 15.78 1.68
CA TYR A 140 -6.72 15.72 2.93
C TYR A 140 -7.51 15.13 4.11
N ASP A 141 -8.68 15.69 4.42
CA ASP A 141 -9.46 15.30 5.60
C ASP A 141 -10.95 15.26 5.28
N LEU A 142 -11.62 14.14 5.58
CA LEU A 142 -13.06 14.00 5.39
C LEU A 142 -13.86 14.78 6.45
N SER A 143 -13.28 15.03 7.63
CA SER A 143 -14.00 15.63 8.77
C SER A 143 -14.52 17.05 8.50
N ILE A 144 -13.94 17.75 7.54
CA ILE A 144 -14.35 19.11 7.14
C ILE A 144 -15.54 19.11 6.18
N GLU A 145 -15.94 17.95 5.62
CA GLU A 145 -17.05 17.78 4.69
C GLU A 145 -18.42 17.78 5.41
N THR A 146 -18.67 18.81 6.21
CA THR A 146 -19.86 18.94 7.08
C THR A 146 -21.18 18.92 6.30
N GLN A 147 -21.21 19.49 5.09
CA GLN A 147 -22.39 19.46 4.23
C GLN A 147 -22.67 18.05 3.71
N LEU A 148 -21.63 17.30 3.33
CA LEU A 148 -21.78 15.92 2.89
C LEU A 148 -22.29 15.06 4.06
N GLN A 149 -21.71 15.24 5.25
CA GLN A 149 -22.14 14.54 6.45
C GLN A 149 -23.62 14.81 6.80
N ALA A 150 -24.05 16.06 6.68
CA ALA A 150 -25.44 16.44 6.99
C ALA A 150 -26.44 15.98 5.93
N ASN A 151 -26.08 16.08 4.64
CA ASN A 151 -27.00 15.86 3.53
C ASN A 151 -27.00 14.43 3.00
N ARG A 152 -25.90 13.68 3.17
CA ARG A 152 -25.67 12.32 2.63
C ARG A 152 -24.82 11.49 3.62
N PRO A 153 -25.28 11.27 4.87
CA PRO A 153 -24.51 10.58 5.90
C PRO A 153 -24.08 9.16 5.50
N GLU A 154 -24.89 8.46 4.70
CA GLU A 154 -24.57 7.15 4.14
C GLU A 154 -23.34 7.21 3.22
N LEU A 155 -23.32 8.16 2.28
CA LEU A 155 -22.18 8.35 1.38
C LEU A 155 -20.94 8.78 2.17
N TYR A 156 -21.09 9.71 3.10
CA TYR A 156 -20.00 10.16 3.98
C TYR A 156 -19.33 8.97 4.68
N ASN A 157 -20.11 8.02 5.19
CA ASN A 157 -19.59 6.84 5.87
C ASN A 157 -18.84 5.86 4.96
N TRP A 158 -19.03 5.90 3.64
CA TRP A 158 -18.29 5.07 2.70
C TRP A 158 -16.96 5.67 2.28
N LEU A 159 -16.66 6.90 2.70
CA LEU A 159 -15.47 7.62 2.32
C LEU A 159 -14.36 7.53 3.38
N SER A 160 -13.14 7.71 2.91
CA SER A 160 -11.90 7.79 3.67
C SER A 160 -10.90 8.62 2.87
N PHE A 161 -10.49 9.76 3.43
CA PHE A 161 -9.51 10.68 2.84
C PHE A 161 -8.12 10.43 3.47
N CYS A 162 -7.11 11.24 3.18
CA CYS A 162 -5.73 11.00 3.62
C CYS A 162 -5.62 10.74 5.14
N LEU A 163 -6.19 11.60 5.99
CA LEU A 163 -6.15 11.39 7.45
C LEU A 163 -6.85 10.10 7.87
N GLN A 164 -8.00 9.79 7.30
CA GLN A 164 -8.75 8.57 7.61
C GLN A 164 -8.02 7.30 7.14
N LYS A 165 -7.32 7.34 6.00
CA LYS A 165 -6.49 6.24 5.50
C LYS A 165 -5.30 5.94 6.41
N ILE A 166 -4.71 6.97 7.03
CA ILE A 166 -3.70 6.77 8.08
C ILE A 166 -4.31 6.09 9.32
N GLN A 167 -5.56 6.44 9.68
CA GLN A 167 -6.26 5.74 10.77
C GLN A 167 -6.55 4.28 10.43
N GLU A 168 -6.95 3.98 9.19
CA GLU A 168 -7.14 2.60 8.70
C GLU A 168 -5.86 1.77 8.87
N LEU A 169 -4.69 2.31 8.47
CA LEU A 169 -3.40 1.65 8.69
C LEU A 169 -3.09 1.45 10.17
N ARG A 170 -3.39 2.43 11.03
CA ARG A 170 -3.21 2.29 12.48
C ARG A 170 -4.06 1.16 13.04
N VAL A 171 -5.31 1.04 12.60
CA VAL A 171 -6.22 -0.05 13.01
C VAL A 171 -5.66 -1.41 12.59
N ILE A 172 -5.19 -1.53 11.35
CA ILE A 172 -4.57 -2.76 10.85
C ILE A 172 -3.32 -3.11 11.67
N LYS A 173 -2.46 -2.14 11.96
CA LYS A 173 -1.29 -2.34 12.82
C LYS A 173 -1.70 -2.88 14.19
N THR A 174 -2.65 -2.23 14.86
CA THR A 174 -3.13 -2.67 16.18
C THR A 174 -3.71 -4.09 16.12
N ALA A 175 -4.47 -4.43 15.08
CA ALA A 175 -4.99 -5.78 14.89
C ALA A 175 -3.86 -6.83 14.72
N LEU A 176 -2.81 -6.49 13.97
CA LEU A 176 -1.65 -7.38 13.78
C LEU A 176 -0.83 -7.59 15.06
N GLU A 177 -0.78 -6.60 15.95
CA GLU A 177 -0.01 -6.66 17.20
C GLU A 177 -0.82 -7.22 18.39
N GLN A 178 -2.11 -6.92 18.45
CA GLN A 178 -2.97 -7.14 19.62
C GLN A 178 -4.21 -8.01 19.32
N GLY A 179 -4.38 -8.42 18.06
CA GLY A 179 -5.50 -9.22 17.58
C GLY A 179 -6.73 -8.40 17.18
N ARG A 180 -7.59 -8.96 16.32
CA ARG A 180 -8.80 -8.29 15.81
C ARG A 180 -9.76 -7.80 16.89
N GLN A 181 -9.78 -8.45 18.06
CA GLN A 181 -10.63 -8.04 19.19
C GLN A 181 -10.29 -6.64 19.70
N ALA A 182 -9.02 -6.23 19.65
CA ALA A 182 -8.59 -4.91 20.13
C ALA A 182 -9.16 -3.74 19.30
N VAL A 183 -9.62 -4.03 18.07
CA VAL A 183 -10.16 -3.04 17.12
C VAL A 183 -11.50 -3.48 16.53
N GLN A 184 -12.26 -4.27 17.30
CA GLN A 184 -13.52 -4.85 16.83
C GLN A 184 -14.53 -3.79 16.38
N GLY A 185 -14.56 -2.63 17.05
CA GLY A 185 -15.45 -1.53 16.69
C GLY A 185 -15.12 -0.93 15.34
N GLU A 186 -13.84 -0.67 15.06
CA GLU A 186 -13.35 -0.09 13.81
C GLU A 186 -13.53 -1.05 12.63
N ILE A 187 -13.21 -2.33 12.83
CA ILE A 187 -13.44 -3.38 11.84
C ILE A 187 -14.94 -3.53 11.56
N GLY A 188 -15.78 -3.53 12.61
CA GLY A 188 -17.23 -3.60 12.47
C GLY A 188 -17.81 -2.41 11.70
N ALA A 189 -17.34 -1.19 11.97
CA ALA A 189 -17.75 0.01 11.26
C ALA A 189 -17.31 0.00 9.78
N SER A 190 -16.10 -0.49 9.49
CA SER A 190 -15.61 -0.68 8.12
C SER A 190 -16.44 -1.72 7.35
N GLN A 191 -16.78 -2.84 8.00
CA GLN A 191 -17.63 -3.88 7.42
C GLN A 191 -19.04 -3.36 7.12
N ALA A 192 -19.67 -2.69 8.09
CA ALA A 192 -20.98 -2.09 7.92
C ALA A 192 -21.01 -1.09 6.76
N ALA A 193 -20.02 -0.20 6.66
CA ALA A 193 -19.91 0.75 5.54
C ALA A 193 -19.76 0.04 4.18
N THR A 194 -19.01 -1.07 4.14
CA THR A 194 -18.86 -1.88 2.92
C THR A 194 -20.17 -2.54 2.50
N ASP A 195 -20.87 -3.16 3.46
CA ASP A 195 -22.13 -3.87 3.22
C ASP A 195 -23.26 -2.91 2.83
N GLU A 196 -23.35 -1.75 3.48
CA GLU A 196 -24.31 -0.69 3.13
C GLU A 196 -24.09 -0.20 1.70
N ARG A 197 -22.82 0.05 1.33
CA ARG A 197 -22.47 0.50 -0.02
C ARG A 197 -22.83 -0.53 -1.08
N ALA A 198 -22.50 -1.80 -0.84
CA ALA A 198 -22.76 -2.89 -1.78
C ALA A 198 -24.27 -3.12 -2.02
N ASN A 199 -25.10 -2.90 -1.00
CA ASN A 199 -26.55 -3.07 -1.07
C ASN A 199 -27.31 -1.77 -1.37
N SER A 200 -26.60 -0.66 -1.59
CA SER A 200 -27.23 0.64 -1.80
C SER A 200 -27.86 0.76 -3.18
N LYS A 201 -29.06 1.36 -3.22
CA LYS A 201 -29.76 1.74 -4.45
C LYS A 201 -29.22 3.03 -5.09
N ILE A 202 -28.27 3.71 -4.44
CA ILE A 202 -27.66 4.95 -4.93
C ILE A 202 -26.83 4.69 -6.20
N PHE A 203 -26.23 3.50 -6.32
CA PHE A 203 -25.54 3.09 -7.53
C PHE A 203 -26.53 2.52 -8.55
N ILE A 204 -26.77 3.24 -9.64
CA ILE A 204 -27.54 2.74 -10.78
C ILE A 204 -26.63 1.78 -11.56
N VAL A 205 -26.79 0.47 -11.33
CA VAL A 205 -26.25 -0.55 -12.24
C VAL A 205 -27.16 -0.56 -13.47
N LEU A 206 -26.68 -0.03 -14.60
CA LEU A 206 -27.33 -0.23 -15.89
C LEU A 206 -27.21 -1.72 -16.23
N LYS A 207 -28.29 -2.47 -16.02
CA LYS A 207 -28.40 -3.85 -16.46
C LYS A 207 -28.43 -3.82 -18.00
N LEU A 208 -27.29 -4.08 -18.63
CA LEU A 208 -27.25 -4.22 -20.08
C LEU A 208 -28.13 -5.44 -20.45
N PRO A 209 -29.00 -5.32 -21.48
CA PRO A 209 -29.79 -6.45 -21.93
C PRO A 209 -28.84 -7.57 -22.38
N ASN A 210 -29.20 -8.81 -22.03
CA ASN A 210 -28.51 -9.99 -22.54
C ASN A 210 -28.60 -9.94 -24.08
N VAL A 211 -27.47 -9.78 -24.76
CA VAL A 211 -27.33 -10.00 -26.21
C VAL A 211 -26.69 -11.35 -26.41
#